data_AF-A0A7W4BP41-F1
#
_entry.id   AF-A0A7W4BP41-F1
#
_cell.length_a   1.000
_cell.length_b   1.000
_cell.length_c   1.000
_cell.angle_alpha   90.00
_cell.angle_beta   90.00
_cell.angle_gamma   90.00
#
_symmetry.space_group_name_H-M   'P 1'
#
loop_
_entity.id
_entity.type
_entity.pdbx_description
1 polymer ?
#
loop_
_entity_poly.entity_id
_entity_poly.type
_entity_poly.pdbx_seq_one_letter_code
_entity_poly.pdbx_strand_id
1 'polypeptide(L)'
;MLVLSSAGGLSSSLFSILHGDLRDIPLESKTGKITGINYTSANYPDSFGEIVELCFYRAYNNNPIKCEPIVPNSTGEVTVFNGESFKPGIQVSIVHRVEATGTFHYSTPNRIESITFNYTTN
;
A
#
# COMPACT_ATOMS: atom_id res chain seq x y z
N MET A 1 4.44 10.29 -10.07
CA MET A 1 3.58 9.71 -11.12
C MET A 1 4.28 8.45 -11.60
N LEU A 2 3.68 7.28 -11.37
CA LEU A 2 4.21 5.97 -11.79
C LEU A 2 3.41 5.49 -13.00
N VAL A 3 4.09 4.93 -14.00
CA VAL A 3 3.51 4.56 -15.29
C VAL A 3 3.79 3.08 -15.56
N LEU A 4 2.77 2.35 -16.01
CA LEU A 4 2.89 0.94 -16.43
C LEU A 4 3.00 0.84 -17.95
N SER A 5 3.57 -0.26 -18.46
CA SER A 5 3.51 -0.58 -19.89
C SER A 5 2.50 -1.70 -20.15
N SER A 6 1.74 -1.62 -21.24
CA SER A 6 0.79 -2.68 -21.65
C SER A 6 1.46 -3.89 -22.32
N ALA A 7 2.80 -3.90 -22.41
CA ALA A 7 3.60 -5.10 -22.63
C ALA A 7 3.77 -5.93 -21.34
N GLY A 8 2.97 -5.63 -20.31
CA GLY A 8 3.11 -6.11 -18.95
C GLY A 8 3.88 -5.10 -18.10
N GLY A 9 3.65 -5.13 -16.79
CA GLY A 9 4.34 -4.18 -15.93
C GLY A 9 4.07 -4.38 -14.45
N LEU A 10 4.93 -3.74 -13.67
CA LEU A 10 4.86 -3.66 -12.22
C LEU A 10 4.95 -2.20 -11.80
N SER A 11 4.01 -1.75 -10.96
CA SER A 11 4.01 -0.43 -10.36
C SER A 11 3.83 -0.60 -8.86
N SER A 12 4.47 0.26 -8.08
CA SER A 12 4.39 0.19 -6.63
C SER A 12 4.39 1.59 -6.04
N SER A 13 3.36 1.89 -5.27
CA SER A 13 3.27 3.08 -4.43
C SER A 13 3.67 2.70 -3.01
N LEU A 14 4.59 3.43 -2.38
CA LEU A 14 5.05 3.15 -1.01
C LEU A 14 4.63 4.26 -0.05
N PHE A 15 3.97 3.88 1.04
CA PHE A 15 3.48 4.75 2.10
C PHE A 15 4.23 4.40 3.38
N SER A 16 4.87 5.39 4.00
CA SER A 16 5.66 5.19 5.22
C SER A 16 5.15 6.08 6.33
N ILE A 17 5.17 5.58 7.56
CA ILE A 17 5.00 6.40 8.76
C ILE A 17 6.37 6.66 9.35
N LEU A 18 6.86 7.88 9.25
CA LEU A 18 8.14 8.31 9.79
C LEU A 18 7.94 8.96 11.16
N HIS A 19 9.05 9.14 11.90
CA HIS A 19 8.99 9.85 13.18
C HIS A 19 8.47 11.29 13.01
N GLY A 20 8.75 11.90 11.85
CA GLY A 20 8.28 13.23 11.51
C GLY A 20 6.78 13.34 11.32
N ASP A 21 6.10 12.26 10.94
CA ASP A 21 4.65 12.24 10.71
C ASP A 21 3.87 12.14 12.02
N LEU A 22 4.54 11.72 13.11
CA LEU A 22 3.96 11.56 14.45
C LEU A 22 4.42 12.66 15.41
N ARG A 23 4.78 13.85 14.91
CA ARG A 23 5.30 14.96 15.75
C ARG A 23 4.28 15.45 16.76
N ASP A 24 3.01 15.48 16.38
CA ASP A 24 1.91 16.03 17.19
C ASP A 24 1.23 14.97 18.08
N ILE A 25 1.80 13.77 18.15
CA ILE A 25 1.30 12.65 18.96
C ILE A 25 2.19 12.49 20.22
N PRO A 26 1.61 12.29 21.42
CA PRO A 26 2.38 12.01 22.64
C PRO A 26 3.32 10.82 22.48
N LEU A 27 4.48 10.83 23.15
CA LEU A 27 5.55 9.84 22.95
C LEU A 27 5.06 8.40 23.18
N GLU A 28 4.30 8.19 24.23
CA GLU A 28 3.66 6.92 24.60
C GLU A 28 2.69 6.41 23.53
N SER A 29 2.07 7.33 22.79
CA SER A 29 1.09 7.03 21.73
C SER A 29 1.71 6.83 20.35
N LYS A 30 3.04 6.96 20.22
CA LYS A 30 3.77 6.71 18.95
C LYS A 30 4.01 5.22 18.67
N THR A 31 3.67 4.36 19.61
CA THR A 31 3.79 2.90 19.45
C THR A 31 2.50 2.21 19.84
N GLY A 32 2.27 1.03 19.27
CA GLY A 32 1.03 0.33 19.49
C GLY A 32 0.86 -0.91 18.64
N LYS A 33 -0.39 -1.29 18.42
CA LYS A 33 -0.80 -2.45 17.62
C LYS A 33 -1.76 -2.03 16.53
N ILE A 34 -1.48 -2.46 15.29
CA ILE A 34 -2.38 -2.25 14.16
C ILE A 34 -3.68 -2.98 14.42
N THR A 35 -4.80 -2.31 14.17
CA THR A 35 -6.16 -2.86 14.26
C THR A 35 -6.90 -2.85 12.92
N GLY A 36 -6.32 -2.20 11.91
CA GLY A 36 -6.79 -2.20 10.54
C GLY A 36 -5.96 -1.27 9.67
N ILE A 37 -6.00 -1.50 8.36
CA ILE A 37 -5.41 -0.59 7.38
C ILE A 37 -6.49 -0.26 6.35
N ASN A 38 -6.93 0.99 6.34
CA ASN A 38 -7.82 1.51 5.30
C ASN A 38 -6.98 1.92 4.09
N TYR A 39 -7.49 1.63 2.91
CA TYR A 39 -6.80 1.91 1.65
C TYR A 39 -7.73 2.50 0.61
N THR A 40 -7.14 3.22 -0.33
CA THR A 40 -7.71 3.58 -1.64
C THR A 40 -6.71 3.16 -2.69
N SER A 41 -7.06 2.18 -3.53
CA SER A 41 -6.21 1.66 -4.62
C SER A 41 -6.57 2.26 -5.97
N ALA A 42 -5.63 2.48 -6.86
CA ALA A 42 -5.93 2.86 -8.24
C ALA A 42 -6.33 1.64 -9.08
N ASN A 43 -6.70 1.88 -10.34
CA ASN A 43 -6.53 0.89 -11.39
C ASN A 43 -5.78 1.49 -12.59
N TYR A 44 -5.34 0.63 -13.48
CA TYR A 44 -4.72 0.99 -14.75
C TYR A 44 -5.68 0.62 -15.89
N PRO A 45 -6.58 1.53 -16.29
CA PRO A 45 -7.75 1.21 -17.13
C PRO A 45 -7.39 0.71 -18.53
N ASP A 46 -6.21 1.08 -19.04
CA ASP A 46 -5.71 0.65 -20.36
C ASP A 46 -4.93 -0.67 -20.29
N SER A 47 -4.97 -1.37 -19.15
CA SER A 47 -4.26 -2.61 -18.91
C SER A 47 -5.23 -3.78 -18.69
N PHE A 48 -4.77 -4.99 -19.02
CA PHE A 48 -5.55 -6.22 -18.84
C PHE A 48 -4.99 -7.07 -17.70
N GLY A 49 -5.86 -7.85 -17.05
CA GLY A 49 -5.46 -8.80 -16.01
C GLY A 49 -4.81 -8.15 -14.79
N GLU A 50 -5.26 -6.95 -14.41
CA GLU A 50 -4.67 -6.23 -13.28
C GLU A 50 -4.90 -6.96 -11.95
N ILE A 51 -3.80 -7.24 -11.24
CA ILE A 51 -3.78 -7.74 -9.87
C ILE A 51 -3.18 -6.66 -9.00
N VAL A 52 -3.82 -6.40 -7.86
CA VAL A 52 -3.35 -5.42 -6.88
C VAL A 52 -3.18 -6.08 -5.52
N GLU A 53 -2.04 -5.82 -4.89
CA GLU A 53 -1.71 -6.34 -3.57
C GLU A 53 -1.31 -5.20 -2.62
N LEU A 54 -1.70 -5.33 -1.36
CA LEU A 54 -1.25 -4.47 -0.27
C LEU A 54 -0.22 -5.22 0.56
N CYS A 55 1.03 -4.75 0.55
CA CYS A 55 2.14 -5.37 1.25
C CYS A 55 2.55 -4.57 2.48
N PHE A 56 2.64 -5.22 3.64
CA PHE A 56 3.04 -4.58 4.90
C PHE A 56 4.50 -4.88 5.24
N TYR A 57 5.20 -3.85 5.70
CA TYR A 57 6.62 -3.89 6.07
C TYR A 57 6.76 -3.48 7.53
N ARG A 58 7.43 -4.34 8.31
CA ARG A 58 7.84 -3.97 9.66
C ARG A 58 8.86 -2.83 9.61
N ALA A 59 8.91 -2.07 10.69
CA ALA A 59 9.76 -0.88 10.69
C ALA A 59 11.22 -1.19 10.36
N TYR A 60 11.78 -0.40 9.45
CA TYR A 60 13.17 -0.49 8.98
C TYR A 60 13.51 -1.83 8.31
N ASN A 61 12.51 -2.53 7.77
CA ASN A 61 12.69 -3.73 6.96
C ASN A 61 12.28 -3.46 5.51
N ASN A 62 13.13 -3.85 4.57
CA ASN A 62 12.90 -3.68 3.14
C ASN A 62 12.10 -4.82 2.51
N ASN A 63 11.91 -5.93 3.23
CA ASN A 63 11.10 -7.05 2.77
C ASN A 63 9.72 -7.00 3.43
N PRO A 64 8.64 -7.12 2.65
CA PRO A 64 7.30 -7.18 3.23
C PRO A 64 7.17 -8.48 4.02
N ILE A 65 6.52 -8.41 5.17
CA ILE A 65 6.26 -9.62 5.96
C ILE A 65 5.10 -10.41 5.37
N LYS A 66 4.18 -9.72 4.67
CA LYS A 66 2.97 -10.28 4.10
C LYS A 66 2.38 -9.32 3.07
N CYS A 67 1.78 -9.88 2.04
CA CYS A 67 0.97 -9.17 1.06
C CYS A 67 -0.44 -9.77 1.05
N GLU A 68 -1.44 -8.92 0.90
CA GLU A 68 -2.85 -9.29 0.81
C GLU A 68 -3.43 -8.79 -0.51
N PRO A 69 -4.09 -9.64 -1.30
CA PRO A 69 -4.80 -9.19 -2.49
C PRO A 69 -5.88 -8.17 -2.13
N ILE A 70 -5.97 -7.09 -2.90
CA ILE A 70 -7.02 -6.08 -2.78
C ILE A 70 -7.69 -5.83 -4.12
N VAL A 71 -8.87 -5.23 -4.10
CA VAL A 71 -9.63 -4.97 -5.33
C VAL A 71 -9.06 -3.71 -6.01
N PRO A 72 -8.73 -3.75 -7.32
CA PRO A 72 -8.32 -2.54 -8.06
C PRO A 72 -9.44 -1.49 -8.07
N ASN A 73 -9.08 -0.21 -8.10
CA ASN A 73 -10.02 0.93 -8.08
C ASN A 73 -11.07 0.84 -6.95
N SER A 74 -10.64 0.45 -5.74
CA SER A 74 -11.54 0.29 -4.59
C SER A 74 -11.02 0.98 -3.33
N THR A 75 -11.96 1.33 -2.46
CA THR A 75 -11.64 1.80 -1.10
C THR A 75 -12.15 0.74 -0.14
N GLY A 76 -11.33 0.37 0.83
CA GLY A 76 -11.65 -0.71 1.74
C GLY A 76 -10.76 -0.72 2.98
N GLU A 77 -10.86 -1.81 3.72
CA GLU A 77 -10.05 -2.08 4.90
C GLU A 77 -9.50 -3.51 4.83
N VAL A 78 -8.26 -3.68 5.25
CA VAL A 78 -7.64 -4.99 5.46
C VAL A 78 -7.29 -5.14 6.94
N THR A 79 -7.67 -6.28 7.52
CA THR A 79 -7.48 -6.61 8.94
C THR A 79 -6.50 -7.78 9.14
N VAL A 80 -5.95 -8.32 8.05
CA VAL A 80 -4.99 -9.43 8.09
C VAL A 80 -3.67 -9.06 8.80
N PHE A 81 -3.39 -7.77 8.96
CA PHE A 81 -2.21 -7.24 9.65
C PHE A 81 -2.47 -6.89 11.12
N ASN A 82 -3.66 -7.23 11.64
CA ASN A 82 -4.01 -6.92 13.02
C ASN A 82 -3.04 -7.58 14.02
N GLY A 83 -2.62 -6.82 15.03
CA GLY A 83 -1.64 -7.25 16.03
C GLY A 83 -0.17 -7.04 15.63
N GLU A 84 0.11 -6.65 14.38
CA GLU A 84 1.43 -6.17 13.99
C GLU A 84 1.77 -4.87 14.72
N SER A 85 3.06 -4.64 14.96
CA SER A 85 3.51 -3.49 15.73
C SER A 85 3.38 -2.20 14.93
N PHE A 86 2.63 -1.24 15.47
CA PHE A 86 2.63 0.15 15.00
C PHE A 86 3.79 0.90 15.65
N LYS A 87 4.66 1.52 14.85
CA LYS A 87 5.76 2.40 15.28
C LYS A 87 6.34 3.16 14.08
N PRO A 88 7.08 4.26 14.29
CA PRO A 88 7.85 4.89 13.23
C PRO A 88 8.70 3.89 12.45
N GLY A 89 8.75 4.07 11.13
CA GLY A 89 9.50 3.29 10.17
C GLY A 89 8.69 2.18 9.49
N ILE A 90 7.45 1.90 9.92
CA ILE A 90 6.59 0.95 9.20
C ILE A 90 6.22 1.48 7.82
N GLN A 91 5.96 0.56 6.89
CA GLN A 91 5.56 0.91 5.54
C GLN A 91 4.46 -0.01 5.05
N VAL A 92 3.66 0.49 4.11
CA VAL A 92 2.74 -0.27 3.29
C VAL A 92 2.99 0.09 1.85
N SER A 93 3.02 -0.89 0.96
CA SER A 93 2.95 -0.62 -0.47
C SER A 93 1.65 -1.12 -1.07
N ILE A 94 1.15 -0.41 -2.07
CA ILE A 94 0.16 -0.92 -3.01
C ILE A 94 0.92 -1.25 -4.29
N VAL A 95 0.84 -2.51 -4.71
CA VAL A 95 1.58 -3.07 -5.83
C VAL A 95 0.59 -3.49 -6.91
N HIS A 96 0.77 -2.97 -8.12
CA HIS A 96 -0.01 -3.30 -9.29
C HIS A 96 0.80 -4.14 -10.24
N ARG A 97 0.22 -5.24 -10.71
CA ARG A 97 0.76 -6.08 -11.77
C ARG A 97 -0.26 -6.19 -12.88
N VAL A 98 0.17 -5.98 -14.11
CA VAL A 98 -0.67 -6.11 -15.30
C VAL A 98 -0.06 -7.08 -16.30
N GLU A 99 -0.92 -7.78 -17.04
CA GLU A 99 -0.48 -8.76 -18.04
C GLU A 99 -0.04 -8.09 -19.34
N ALA A 100 0.79 -8.81 -20.09
CA ALA A 100 1.22 -8.38 -21.41
C ALA A 100 0.09 -8.58 -22.43
N THR A 101 -0.29 -7.50 -23.10
CA THR A 101 -1.28 -7.54 -24.20
C THR A 101 -0.63 -7.62 -25.59
N GLY A 102 0.71 -7.63 -25.65
CA GLY A 102 1.48 -7.65 -26.90
C GLY A 102 1.59 -6.30 -27.62
N THR A 103 0.86 -5.28 -27.15
CA THR A 103 0.96 -3.90 -27.66
C THR A 103 1.64 -3.04 -26.61
N PHE A 104 2.59 -2.18 -27.00
CA PHE A 104 3.26 -1.27 -26.07
C PHE A 104 2.51 0.06 -25.98
N HIS A 105 2.03 0.39 -24.79
CA HIS A 105 1.41 1.67 -24.44
C HIS A 105 1.66 1.97 -22.97
N TYR A 106 1.80 3.25 -22.62
CA TYR A 106 1.98 3.70 -21.25
C TYR A 106 0.63 3.92 -20.58
N SER A 107 0.34 3.22 -19.48
CA SER A 107 -0.88 3.42 -18.70
C SER A 107 -0.58 4.18 -17.41
N THR A 108 -1.48 5.09 -17.07
CA THR A 108 -1.42 5.91 -15.86
C THR A 108 -2.53 5.49 -14.90
N PRO A 109 -2.33 5.58 -13.58
CA PRO A 109 -3.37 5.26 -12.61
C PRO A 109 -4.56 6.22 -12.77
N ASN A 110 -5.78 5.70 -12.60
CA ASN A 110 -7.01 6.49 -12.74
C ASN A 110 -7.28 7.47 -11.56
N ARG A 111 -6.60 7.29 -10.43
CA ARG A 111 -6.75 8.10 -9.22
C ARG A 111 -5.52 8.04 -8.32
N ILE A 112 -5.50 8.92 -7.32
CA ILE A 112 -4.46 8.95 -6.29
C ILE A 112 -4.79 7.89 -5.23
N GLU A 113 -3.75 7.20 -4.79
CA GLU A 113 -3.83 6.17 -3.77
C GLU A 113 -3.55 6.72 -2.37
N SER A 114 -4.10 6.07 -1.36
CA SER A 114 -3.88 6.45 0.04
C SER A 114 -3.96 5.27 0.98
N ILE A 115 -3.28 5.40 2.12
CA ILE A 115 -3.27 4.45 3.22
C ILE A 115 -3.56 5.19 4.52
N THR A 116 -4.38 4.61 5.39
CA THR A 116 -4.60 5.06 6.76
C THR A 116 -4.44 3.88 7.71
N PHE A 117 -3.60 4.04 8.72
CA PHE A 117 -3.38 3.02 9.75
C PHE A 117 -4.30 3.26 10.94
N ASN A 118 -5.12 2.27 11.26
CA ASN A 118 -5.83 2.22 12.54
C ASN A 118 -4.97 1.44 13.53
N TYR A 119 -4.80 1.98 14.73
CA TYR A 119 -4.00 1.34 15.76
C TYR A 119 -4.48 1.69 17.17
N THR A 120 -4.14 0.84 18.13
CA THR A 120 -4.28 1.11 19.57
C THR A 120 -2.92 1.38 20.17
N THR A 121 -2.84 2.30 21.11
CA THR A 121 -1.63 2.55 21.90
C THR A 121 -1.44 1.45 22.95
N ASN A 122 -0.21 1.28 23.44
CA ASN A 122 0.05 0.46 24.63
C ASN A 122 -0.32 1.21 25.91
#